data_AF-A0AAU2GB32-F1
#
_entry.id   AF-A0AAU2GB32-F1
#
_cell.length_a   1.000
_cell.length_b   1.000
_cell.length_c   1.000
_cell.angle_alpha   90.00
_cell.angle_beta   90.00
_cell.angle_gamma   90.00
#
_symmetry.space_group_name_H-M   'P 1'
#
loop_
_entity.id
_entity.type
_entity.pdbx_description
1 polymer ?
#
loop_
_entity_poly.entity_id
_entity_poly.type
_entity_poly.pdbx_seq_one_letter_code
_entity_poly.pdbx_strand_id
1 'polypeptide(L)' 'MSKTTDTLLRVEKGNAAPEELAAITAILLARAAATPEARPVHRIGSQARWRRLERTPGFRAPHSWRG' A
#
# COMPACT_ATOMS: atom_id res chain seq x y z
N MET A 1 -18.25 -19.52 19.07
CA MET A 1 -17.59 -19.47 17.76
C MET A 1 -18.37 -18.49 16.89
N SER A 2 -18.05 -17.19 16.93
CA SER A 2 -18.73 -16.23 16.03
C SER A 2 -18.28 -16.51 14.61
N LYS A 3 -19.24 -16.81 13.74
CA LYS A 3 -19.03 -16.77 12.29
C LYS A 3 -18.64 -15.34 11.96
N THR A 4 -17.37 -15.13 11.63
CA THR A 4 -16.93 -13.93 10.93
C THR A 4 -17.70 -13.91 9.62
N THR A 5 -18.82 -13.20 9.56
CA THR A 5 -19.24 -12.58 8.30
C THR A 5 -18.00 -11.88 7.80
N ASP A 6 -17.46 -12.34 6.68
CA ASP A 6 -16.15 -11.96 6.17
C ASP A 6 -16.16 -10.47 5.81
N THR A 7 -15.87 -9.64 6.81
CA THR A 7 -15.91 -8.19 6.68
C THR A 7 -14.74 -7.77 5.80
N LEU A 8 -15.02 -7.49 4.53
CA LEU A 8 -14.01 -7.16 3.51
C LEU A 8 -13.24 -5.86 3.82
N LEU A 9 -13.88 -4.89 4.48
CA LEU A 9 -13.30 -3.58 4.82
C LEU A 9 -13.79 -3.10 6.19
N ARG A 10 -12.90 -2.44 6.96
CA ARG A 10 -13.23 -1.81 8.24
C ARG A 10 -12.72 -0.38 8.29
N VAL A 11 -13.57 0.54 8.73
CA VAL A 11 -13.21 1.96 8.95
C VAL A 11 -12.74 2.11 10.40
N GLU A 12 -11.45 2.39 10.59
CA GLU A 12 -10.86 2.59 11.93
C GLU A 12 -11.15 3.98 12.50
N LYS A 13 -11.26 4.98 11.63
CA LYS A 13 -11.42 6.38 12.02
C LYS A 13 -12.17 7.17 10.95
N GLY A 14 -13.00 8.10 11.40
CA GLY A 14 -13.85 8.91 10.52
C GLY A 14 -15.10 8.16 10.07
N ASN A 15 -15.88 8.78 9.19
CA ASN A 15 -17.01 8.16 8.54
C ASN A 15 -16.78 8.18 7.03
N ALA A 16 -16.91 7.02 6.39
CA ALA A 16 -16.84 6.91 4.94
C ALA A 16 -18.25 6.84 4.38
N ALA A 17 -18.54 7.61 3.33
CA ALA A 17 -19.79 7.47 2.61
C ALA A 17 -19.85 6.08 1.94
N PRO A 18 -21.05 5.53 1.72
CA PRO A 18 -21.22 4.26 1.01
C PRO A 18 -20.50 4.22 -0.35
N GLU A 19 -20.48 5.34 -1.07
CA GLU A 19 -19.83 5.51 -2.36
C GLU A 19 -18.31 5.39 -2.27
N GLU A 20 -17.70 5.89 -1.20
CA GLU A 20 -16.25 5.80 -0.97
C GLU A 20 -15.84 4.35 -0.69
N LEU A 21 -16.62 3.64 0.14
CA LEU A 21 -16.39 2.22 0.41
C LEU A 21 -16.57 1.36 -0.85
N ALA A 22 -17.58 1.66 -1.66
CA ALA A 22 -17.82 1.00 -2.94
C ALA A 22 -16.65 1.22 -3.91
N ALA A 23 -16.15 2.46 -4.01
CA ALA A 23 -15.01 2.80 -4.86
C ALA A 23 -13.75 2.02 -4.45
N ILE A 24 -13.43 1.98 -3.16
CA ILE A 24 -12.28 1.21 -2.65
C ILE A 24 -12.43 -0.28 -2.95
N THR A 25 -13.62 -0.84 -2.70
CA THR A 25 -13.91 -2.25 -2.98
C THR A 25 -13.75 -2.57 -4.46
N ALA A 26 -14.30 -1.73 -5.34
CA ALA A 26 -14.20 -1.89 -6.80
C ALA A 26 -12.73 -1.86 -7.26
N ILE A 27 -11.92 -0.93 -6.73
CA ILE A 27 -10.49 -0.86 -7.05
C ILE A 27 -9.76 -2.13 -6.59
N LEU A 28 -10.03 -2.62 -5.38
CA LEU A 28 -9.40 -3.83 -4.86
C LEU A 28 -9.75 -5.06 -5.70
N LEU A 29 -11.03 -5.22 -6.07
CA LEU A 29 -11.47 -6.30 -6.94
C LEU A 29 -10.86 -6.20 -8.35
N ALA A 30 -10.83 -5.01 -8.93
CA ALA A 30 -10.19 -4.79 -10.23
C ALA A 30 -8.69 -5.14 -10.19
N ARG A 31 -8.00 -4.78 -9.10
CA ARG A 31 -6.58 -5.12 -8.89
C ARG A 31 -6.36 -6.62 -8.68
N ALA A 32 -7.26 -7.30 -7.97
CA ALA A 32 -7.19 -8.74 -7.78
C ALA A 32 -7.47 -9.52 -9.08
N ALA A 33 -8.38 -9.01 -9.91
CA ALA A 33 -8.69 -9.58 -11.22
C ALA A 33 -7.64 -9.26 -12.30
N ALA A 34 -6.84 -8.21 -12.10
CA ALA A 34 -5.82 -7.82 -13.07
C ALA A 34 -4.73 -8.88 -13.18
N THR A 35 -4.61 -9.49 -14.36
CA THR A 35 -3.47 -10.35 -14.67
C THR A 35 -2.26 -9.44 -14.93
N PRO A 36 -1.14 -9.60 -14.20
CA PRO A 36 0.04 -8.79 -14.45
C PRO A 36 0.54 -9.06 -15.86
N GLU A 37 0.43 -8.05 -16.73
CA GLU A 37 1.09 -8.07 -18.02
C GLU A 37 2.60 -8.21 -17.78
N ALA A 38 3.24 -9.14 -18.49
CA ALA A 38 4.67 -9.40 -18.39
C ALA A 38 5.45 -8.19 -18.91
N ARG A 39 5.59 -7.14 -18.08
CA ARG A 39 6.47 -6.02 -18.36
C ARG A 39 7.91 -6.53 -18.27
N PRO A 40 8.80 -6.15 -19.21
CA PRO A 40 10.21 -6.48 -19.09
C PRO A 40 10.68 -5.99 -17.72
N VAL A 41 11.24 -6.90 -16.93
CA VAL A 41 11.79 -6.60 -15.61
C VAL A 41 13.03 -5.74 -15.81
N HIS A 42 12.84 -4.44 -16.06
CA HIS A 42 13.85 -3.49 -15.66
C HIS A 42 13.96 -3.64 -14.15
N ARG A 43 15.09 -4.19 -13.68
CA ARG A 43 15.50 -4.18 -12.27
C ARG A 43 15.69 -2.73 -11.82
N ILE A 44 14.62 -1.95 -11.77
CA ILE A 44 14.59 -0.68 -11.08
C ILE A 44 14.41 -1.07 -9.62
N GLY A 45 15.44 -0.81 -8.81
CA GLY A 45 15.61 -1.27 -7.44
C GLY A 45 14.28 -1.42 -6.69
N SER A 46 13.90 -2.67 -6.48
CA SER A 46 12.63 -3.07 -5.92
C SER A 46 12.45 -2.53 -4.51
N GLN A 47 11.32 -1.84 -4.32
CA GLN A 47 10.71 -1.49 -3.05
C GLN A 47 11.39 -0.37 -2.25
N ALA A 48 10.55 0.51 -1.69
CA ALA A 48 10.95 1.29 -0.53
C ALA A 48 11.37 0.30 0.55
N ARG A 49 12.66 0.01 0.65
CA ARG A 49 13.22 -0.79 1.73
C ARG A 49 12.88 -0.03 2.99
N TRP A 50 11.92 -0.52 3.77
CA TRP A 50 11.71 -0.07 5.13
C TRP A 50 13.07 -0.17 5.82
N ARG A 51 13.75 0.97 5.92
CA ARG A 51 15.12 1.00 6.43
C ARG A 51 14.99 0.96 7.94
N ARG A 52 15.73 0.03 8.54
CA ARG A 52 15.99 0.02 9.97
C ARG A 52 16.68 1.34 10.33
N LEU A 53 15.91 2.28 10.89
CA LEU A 53 16.42 3.59 11.29
C LEU A 53 17.55 3.44 12.31
N GLU A 54 17.52 2.37 13.11
CA GLU A 54 18.56 2.00 14.07
C GLU A 54 19.94 1.69 13.44
N ARG A 55 20.00 1.42 12.14
CA ARG A 55 21.26 1.19 11.37
C ARG A 55 21.61 2.32 10.41
N THR A 56 20.83 3.40 10.42
CA THR A 56 21.08 4.58 9.59
C THR A 56 21.74 5.64 10.47
N PRO A 57 22.83 6.31 10.02
CA PRO A 57 23.41 7.42 10.76
C PRO A 57 22.31 8.42 11.11
N GLY A 58 22.16 8.71 12.41
CA GLY A 58 21.09 9.52 12.97
C GLY A 58 21.27 11.02 12.70
N PHE A 59 21.45 11.40 11.44
CA PHE A 59 21.28 12.74 10.87
C PHE A 59 21.65 12.68 9.39
N ARG A 60 20.79 13.19 8.51
CA ARG A 60 21.15 13.47 7.11
C ARG A 60 20.98 14.96 6.87
N ALA A 61 22.00 15.58 6.26
CA ALA A 61 21.95 17.00 5.97
C ALA A 61 20.74 17.33 5.06
N PRO A 62 20.13 18.52 5.19
CA PRO A 62 18.92 18.90 4.46
C PRO A 62 19.02 18.86 2.92
N HIS A 63 20.23 18.83 2.37
CA HIS A 63 20.48 18.79 0.93
C HIS A 63 20.68 17.36 0.38
N SER A 64 20.55 16.32 1.21
CA SER A 64 20.79 14.92 0.84
C SER A 64 19.69 14.24 0.01
N TRP A 65 18.59 14.94 -0.29
CA TRP A 65 17.46 14.41 -1.06
C TRP A 65 17.60 14.60 -2.58
N ARG A 66 18.63 15.32 -3.04
CA ARG A 66 18.93 15.50 -4.47
C ARG A 66 19.96 14.49 -4.94
N GLY A 67 19.58 13.21 -4.96
CA GLY A 67 20.37 12.10 -5.52
C GLY A 67 19.43 11.09 -6.15
#